data_AF-A0A1I0GU53-F1
#
_entry.id   AF-A0A1I0GU53-F1
#
_cell.length_a   1.000
_cell.length_b   1.000
_cell.length_c   1.000
_cell.angle_alpha   90.00
_cell.angle_beta   90.00
_cell.angle_gamma   90.00
#
_symmetry.space_group_name_H-M   'P 1'
#
loop_
_entity.id
_entity.type
_entity.pdbx_description
1 polymer ?
#
loop_
_entity_poly.entity_id
_entity_poly.type
_entity_poly.pdbx_seq_one_letter_code
_entity_poly.pdbx_strand_id
1 'polypeptide(L)'
;MKRFLYYFGCAVIMGFVFYLGVKYQIWLEEEGNITFDLMPVLLFSSVFPIFIGMCLRLPKLIVEIKETKQWKFDWIKIVAVGVPSLYITILPILSYYSEVNLLFSRELVMSGNTTLTTTAGIVFGFVLLDSLRK
;
A
#
# COMPACT_ATOMS: atom_id res chain seq x y z
N MET A 1 -16.98 25.57 -5.17
CA MET A 1 -16.69 24.75 -6.37
C MET A 1 -15.20 24.39 -6.55
N LYS A 2 -14.23 25.30 -6.38
CA LYS A 2 -12.78 24.99 -6.57
C LYS A 2 -12.27 23.80 -5.75
N ARG A 3 -12.68 23.69 -4.48
CA ARG A 3 -12.31 22.57 -3.59
C ARG A 3 -12.91 21.22 -4.03
N PHE A 4 -14.14 21.24 -4.54
CA PHE A 4 -14.79 20.05 -5.11
C PHE A 4 -14.06 19.58 -6.37
N LEU A 5 -13.79 20.48 -7.32
CA LEU A 5 -13.05 20.17 -8.55
C LEU A 5 -11.65 19.61 -8.28
N TYR A 6 -10.97 20.12 -7.24
CA TYR A 6 -9.68 19.60 -6.81
C TYR A 6 -9.78 18.14 -6.35
N TYR A 7 -10.67 17.83 -5.40
CA TYR A 7 -10.84 16.45 -4.91
C TYR A 7 -11.36 15.51 -5.99
N PHE A 8 -12.28 15.98 -6.84
CA PHE A 8 -12.80 15.19 -7.96
C PHE A 8 -11.71 14.88 -8.98
N GLY A 9 -10.88 15.87 -9.34
CA GLY A 9 -9.73 15.67 -10.22
C GLY A 9 -8.73 14.66 -9.64
N CYS A 10 -8.40 14.78 -8.35
CA CYS A 10 -7.57 13.78 -7.66
C CYS A 10 -8.20 12.38 -7.72
N ALA A 11 -9.51 12.26 -7.49
CA ALA A 11 -10.21 10.97 -7.53
C ALA A 11 -10.18 10.33 -8.93
N VAL A 12 -10.40 11.12 -9.99
CA VAL A 12 -10.31 10.64 -11.37
C VAL A 12 -8.90 10.15 -11.70
N ILE A 13 -7.87 10.92 -11.33
CA ILE A 13 -6.47 10.54 -11.55
C ILE A 13 -6.14 9.26 -10.77
N MET A 14 -6.52 9.17 -9.50
CA MET A 14 -6.32 7.96 -8.69
C MET A 14 -7.04 6.76 -9.30
N GLY A 15 -8.30 6.92 -9.73
CA GLY A 15 -9.05 5.85 -10.39
C GLY A 15 -8.37 5.35 -11.67
N PHE A 16 -7.85 6.27 -12.48
CA PHE A 16 -7.10 5.91 -13.68
C PHE A 16 -5.79 5.17 -13.37
N VAL A 17 -5.02 5.65 -12.39
CA VAL A 17 -3.78 4.99 -11.95
C VAL A 17 -4.08 3.61 -11.36
N PHE A 18 -5.16 3.47 -10.60
CA PHE A 18 -5.56 2.18 -10.01
C PHE A 18 -5.97 1.19 -11.09
N TYR A 19 -6.74 1.64 -12.09
CA TYR A 19 -7.09 0.81 -13.23
C TYR A 19 -5.86 0.29 -13.98
N LEU A 20 -4.88 1.17 -14.26
CA LEU A 20 -3.63 0.76 -14.90
C LEU A 20 -2.84 -0.22 -14.04
N GLY A 21 -2.76 0.01 -12.73
CA GLY A 21 -2.06 -0.87 -11.81
C GLY A 21 -2.69 -2.26 -11.72
N VAL A 22 -4.03 -2.36 -11.69
CA VAL A 22 -4.73 -3.65 -11.75
C VAL A 22 -4.46 -4.37 -13.05
N LYS A 23 -4.50 -3.66 -14.19
CA LYS A 23 -4.16 -4.27 -15.50
C LYS A 23 -2.72 -4.79 -15.53
N TYR A 24 -1.80 -4.04 -14.94
CA TYR A 24 -0.39 -4.46 -14.84
C TYR A 24 -0.21 -5.66 -13.91
N GLN A 25 -0.96 -5.72 -12.80
CA GLN A 25 -0.96 -6.89 -11.91
C GLN A 25 -1.43 -8.15 -12.62
N ILE A 26 -2.54 -8.07 -13.38
CA ILE A 26 -3.06 -9.20 -14.15
C ILE A 26 -2.00 -9.69 -15.16
N TRP A 27 -1.35 -8.77 -15.86
CA TRP A 27 -0.28 -9.11 -16.79
C TRP A 27 0.92 -9.78 -16.10
N LEU A 28 1.32 -9.29 -14.92
CA LEU A 28 2.38 -9.93 -14.12
C LEU A 28 1.98 -11.34 -13.66
N GLU A 29 0.72 -11.54 -13.27
CA GLU A 29 0.20 -12.85 -12.87
C GLU A 29 0.19 -13.83 -14.04
N GLU A 30 -0.21 -13.38 -15.24
CA GLU A 30 -0.13 -14.18 -16.47
C GLU A 30 1.32 -14.57 -16.79
N GLU A 31 2.24 -13.60 -16.78
CA GLU A 31 3.66 -13.86 -17.06
C GLU A 31 4.31 -14.75 -16.00
N GLY A 32 3.99 -14.56 -14.73
CA GLY A 32 4.49 -15.38 -13.62
C GLY A 32 4.00 -16.83 -13.70
N ASN A 33 2.79 -17.07 -14.22
CA ASN A 33 2.29 -18.42 -14.47
C ASN A 33 2.98 -19.11 -15.67
N ILE A 34 3.48 -18.35 -16.64
CA ILE A 34 4.20 -18.87 -17.80
C ILE A 34 5.67 -19.14 -17.46
N THR A 35 6.32 -18.19 -16.77
CA THR A 35 7.74 -18.21 -16.45
C THR A 35 8.07 -18.93 -15.15
N PHE A 36 7.05 -19.22 -14.32
CA PHE A 36 7.17 -19.72 -12.94
C PHE A 36 7.96 -18.79 -12.01
N ASP A 37 8.18 -17.52 -12.40
CA ASP A 37 8.75 -16.50 -11.53
C ASP A 37 7.64 -15.66 -10.88
N LEU A 38 7.34 -15.98 -9.62
CA LEU A 38 6.32 -15.29 -8.83
C LEU A 38 6.84 -14.03 -8.14
N MET A 39 8.15 -13.80 -8.16
CA MET A 39 8.76 -12.68 -7.44
C MET A 39 8.24 -11.31 -7.92
N PRO A 40 8.10 -11.04 -9.24
CA PRO A 40 7.51 -9.79 -9.72
C PRO A 40 6.07 -9.58 -9.24
N VAL A 41 5.27 -10.66 -9.18
CA VAL A 41 3.88 -10.64 -8.72
C VAL A 41 3.82 -10.30 -7.23
N LEU A 42 4.64 -10.97 -6.41
CA LEU A 42 4.71 -10.74 -4.98
C LEU A 42 5.14 -9.31 -4.65
N LEU A 43 6.18 -8.80 -5.33
CA LEU A 43 6.60 -7.41 -5.19
C LEU A 43 5.48 -6.43 -5.51
N PHE A 44 4.84 -6.59 -6.66
CA PHE A 44 3.78 -5.66 -7.07
C PHE A 44 2.58 -5.73 -6.12
N SER A 45 2.14 -6.93 -5.75
CA SER A 45 1.00 -7.16 -4.85
C SER A 45 1.23 -6.62 -3.43
N SER A 46 2.47 -6.53 -2.95
CA SER A 46 2.81 -5.90 -1.66
C SER A 46 2.99 -4.38 -1.77
N VAL A 47 3.63 -3.89 -2.83
CA VAL A 47 3.98 -2.45 -2.96
C VAL A 47 2.80 -1.61 -3.45
N PHE A 48 2.00 -2.14 -4.38
CA PHE A 48 0.90 -1.40 -4.99
C PHE A 48 -0.19 -0.96 -3.99
N PRO A 49 -0.62 -1.79 -3.03
CA PRO A 49 -1.54 -1.35 -1.98
C PRO A 49 -0.97 -0.24 -1.08
N ILE A 50 0.34 -0.23 -0.80
CA ILE A 50 1.01 0.86 -0.09
C ILE A 50 0.90 2.15 -0.89
N PHE A 51 1.16 2.07 -2.19
CA PHE A 51 1.00 3.19 -3.10
C PHE A 51 -0.45 3.72 -3.11
N ILE A 52 -1.45 2.84 -3.17
CA ILE A 52 -2.88 3.21 -3.06
C ILE A 52 -3.13 3.99 -1.75
N GLY A 53 -2.68 3.45 -0.62
CA GLY A 53 -2.83 4.10 0.69
C GLY A 53 -2.24 5.50 0.74
N MET A 54 -1.04 5.68 0.19
CA MET A 54 -0.40 6.98 0.07
C MET A 54 -1.23 7.93 -0.83
N CYS A 55 -1.66 7.48 -2.00
CA CYS A 55 -2.51 8.28 -2.90
C CYS A 55 -3.77 8.79 -2.19
N LEU A 56 -4.42 7.96 -1.36
CA LEU A 56 -5.63 8.36 -0.63
C LEU A 56 -5.37 9.48 0.38
N ARG A 57 -4.20 9.51 1.03
CA ARG A 57 -3.85 10.56 2.00
C ARG A 57 -3.26 11.81 1.36
N LEU A 58 -2.71 11.69 0.16
CA LEU A 58 -1.95 12.73 -0.54
C LEU A 58 -2.73 14.04 -0.78
N PRO A 59 -4.00 14.05 -1.26
CA PRO A 59 -4.74 15.30 -1.50
C PRO A 59 -4.92 16.13 -0.23
N LYS A 60 -5.16 15.46 0.90
CA LYS A 60 -5.32 16.12 2.20
C LYS A 60 -3.98 16.62 2.72
N LEU A 61 -2.90 15.86 2.53
CA LEU A 61 -1.55 16.25 2.92
C LEU A 61 -1.10 17.51 2.18
N ILE A 62 -1.35 17.62 0.87
CA ILE A 62 -1.00 18.81 0.07
C ILE A 62 -1.67 20.07 0.62
N VAL A 63 -2.94 19.97 1.03
CA VAL A 63 -3.66 21.10 1.65
C VAL A 63 -3.05 21.46 3.01
N GLU A 64 -2.80 20.45 3.86
CA GLU A 64 -2.21 20.65 5.20
C GLU A 64 -0.81 21.28 5.13
N ILE A 65 0.04 20.86 4.20
CA ILE A 65 1.38 21.45 3.98
C ILE A 65 1.28 22.92 3.55
N LYS A 66 0.27 23.25 2.75
CA LYS A 66 0.07 24.63 2.31
C LYS A 66 -0.39 25.55 3.45
N GLU A 67 -1.08 24.99 4.45
CA GLU A 67 -1.62 25.72 5.60
C GLU A 67 -0.68 25.73 6.82
N THR A 68 0.20 24.73 6.98
CA THR A 68 1.07 24.58 8.17
C THR A 68 2.56 24.73 7.84
N LYS A 69 3.27 25.58 8.61
CA LYS A 69 4.71 25.87 8.41
C LYS A 69 5.68 24.91 9.11
N GLN A 70 5.21 24.00 9.98
CA GLN A 70 6.08 23.12 10.77
C GLN A 70 5.69 21.66 10.61
N TRP A 71 6.63 20.88 10.09
CA TRP A 71 6.53 19.43 9.96
C TRP A 71 6.92 18.78 11.29
N LYS A 72 6.03 17.94 11.85
CA LYS A 72 6.37 17.02 12.94
C LYS A 72 5.97 15.62 12.50
N PHE A 73 6.74 14.64 12.96
CA PHE A 73 6.51 13.24 12.64
C PHE A 73 6.00 12.50 13.88
N ASP A 74 4.84 11.87 13.76
CA ASP A 74 4.23 11.07 14.81
C ASP A 74 4.82 9.66 14.84
N TRP A 75 5.89 9.52 15.63
CA TRP A 75 6.57 8.24 15.85
C TRP A 75 5.68 7.20 16.53
N ILE A 76 4.72 7.60 17.35
CA ILE A 76 3.84 6.66 18.05
C ILE A 76 2.92 5.99 17.04
N LYS A 77 2.33 6.78 16.14
CA LYS A 77 1.43 6.27 15.10
C LYS A 77 2.15 5.36 14.10
N ILE A 78 3.36 5.71 13.66
CA ILE A 78 4.11 4.85 12.73
C ILE A 78 4.52 3.53 13.40
N VAL A 79 4.91 3.53 14.69
CA VAL A 79 5.34 2.31 15.37
C VAL A 79 4.13 1.45 15.75
N ALA A 80 3.06 2.04 16.29
CA ALA A 80 1.90 1.29 16.77
C ALA A 80 1.03 0.74 15.64
N VAL A 81 0.92 1.46 14.51
CA VAL A 81 0.04 1.07 13.39
C VAL A 81 0.85 0.76 12.13
N GLY A 82 1.85 1.57 11.82
CA GLY A 82 2.66 1.41 10.61
C GLY A 82 3.50 0.13 10.61
N VAL A 83 4.22 -0.18 11.70
CA VAL A 83 5.06 -1.39 11.76
C VAL A 83 4.24 -2.69 11.64
N PRO A 84 3.14 -2.89 12.38
CA PRO A 84 2.32 -4.10 12.22
C PRO A 84 1.70 -4.22 10.82
N SER A 85 1.21 -3.11 10.25
CA SER A 85 0.61 -3.12 8.91
C SER A 85 1.66 -3.36 7.82
N LEU A 86 2.86 -2.80 7.95
CA LEU A 86 3.99 -3.08 7.07
C LEU A 86 4.35 -4.57 7.12
N TYR A 87 4.52 -5.14 8.31
CA TYR A 87 4.85 -6.56 8.50
C TYR A 87 3.89 -7.48 7.74
N ILE A 88 2.60 -7.28 7.91
CA ILE A 88 1.57 -8.06 7.21
C ILE A 88 1.67 -7.90 5.69
N THR A 89 1.94 -6.68 5.21
CA THR A 89 2.00 -6.37 3.78
C THR A 89 3.18 -7.03 3.08
N ILE A 90 4.35 -7.04 3.73
CA ILE A 90 5.59 -7.61 3.18
C ILE A 90 5.73 -9.11 3.45
N LEU A 91 4.85 -9.68 4.28
CA LEU A 91 4.92 -11.08 4.68
C LEU A 91 4.98 -12.07 3.50
N PRO A 92 4.26 -11.88 2.38
CA PRO A 92 4.38 -12.77 1.23
C PRO A 92 5.80 -12.80 0.65
N ILE A 93 6.46 -11.63 0.56
CA ILE A 93 7.84 -11.51 0.08
C ILE A 93 8.81 -12.16 1.07
N LEU A 94 8.64 -11.90 2.37
CA LEU A 94 9.49 -12.50 3.40
C LEU A 94 9.37 -14.03 3.41
N SER A 95 8.15 -14.55 3.25
CA SER A 95 7.88 -15.99 3.21
C SER A 95 8.42 -16.65 1.94
N TYR A 96 8.59 -15.90 0.85
CA TYR A 96 9.21 -16.40 -0.38
C TYR A 96 10.72 -16.64 -0.22
N TYR A 97 11.41 -15.81 0.56
CA TYR A 97 12.86 -15.93 0.79
C TYR A 97 13.24 -16.72 2.04
N SER A 98 12.35 -16.81 3.02
CA SER A 98 12.65 -17.36 4.33
C SER A 98 12.01 -18.72 4.52
N GLU A 99 12.81 -19.71 4.91
CA GLU A 99 12.34 -21.02 5.37
C GLU A 99 11.81 -20.97 6.83
N VAL A 100 11.86 -19.80 7.47
CA VAL A 100 11.43 -19.61 8.85
C VAL A 100 9.91 -19.47 8.90
N ASN A 101 9.28 -20.20 9.82
CA ASN A 101 7.83 -20.11 10.06
C ASN A 101 7.49 -18.78 10.75
N LEU A 102 7.26 -17.74 9.94
CA LEU A 102 6.88 -16.42 10.41
C LEU A 102 5.43 -16.44 10.93
N LEU A 103 5.14 -15.64 11.95
CA LEU A 103 3.80 -15.50 12.52
C LEU A 103 2.80 -15.08 11.41
N PHE A 104 1.67 -15.78 11.31
CA PHE A 104 0.64 -15.58 10.28
C PHE A 104 1.04 -15.93 8.83
N SER A 105 2.26 -16.40 8.58
CA SER A 105 2.71 -16.75 7.21
C SER A 105 1.88 -17.89 6.63
N ARG A 106 1.54 -18.90 7.43
CA ARG A 106 0.73 -20.02 6.99
C ARG A 106 -0.67 -19.59 6.60
N GLU A 107 -1.31 -18.78 7.43
CA GLU A 107 -2.66 -18.27 7.17
C GLU A 107 -2.67 -17.35 5.95
N LEU A 108 -1.64 -16.53 5.72
CA LEU A 108 -1.63 -15.55 4.63
C LEU A 108 -1.13 -16.10 3.29
N VAL A 109 -0.19 -17.06 3.32
CA VAL A 109 0.37 -17.68 2.12
C VAL A 109 -0.47 -18.88 1.70
N MET A 110 -0.92 -19.74 2.62
CA MET A 110 -1.68 -20.95 2.25
C MET A 110 -3.17 -20.69 2.01
N SER A 111 -3.76 -19.63 2.58
CA SER A 111 -5.19 -19.35 2.34
C SER A 111 -5.47 -18.77 0.96
N GLY A 112 -4.43 -18.27 0.25
CA GLY A 112 -4.59 -17.51 -0.99
C GLY A 112 -5.38 -16.21 -0.82
N ASN A 113 -5.73 -15.81 0.41
CA ASN A 113 -6.54 -14.63 0.66
C ASN A 113 -5.66 -13.38 0.79
N THR A 114 -5.60 -12.61 -0.27
CA THR A 114 -4.82 -11.37 -0.38
C THR A 114 -5.52 -10.16 0.25
N THR A 115 -6.73 -10.31 0.79
CA THR A 115 -7.50 -9.19 1.34
C THR A 115 -6.77 -8.55 2.52
N LEU A 116 -6.20 -9.37 3.41
CA LEU A 116 -5.54 -8.88 4.62
C LEU A 116 -4.21 -8.17 4.27
N THR A 117 -3.42 -8.74 3.35
CA THR A 117 -2.16 -8.12 2.89
C THR A 117 -2.42 -6.83 2.12
N THR A 118 -3.44 -6.80 1.26
CA THR A 118 -3.86 -5.61 0.51
C THR A 118 -4.35 -4.51 1.45
N THR A 119 -5.25 -4.86 2.39
CA THR A 119 -5.79 -3.90 3.36
C THR A 119 -4.69 -3.35 4.26
N ALA A 120 -3.79 -4.21 4.75
CA ALA A 120 -2.64 -3.80 5.55
C ALA A 120 -1.72 -2.85 4.76
N GLY A 121 -1.50 -3.10 3.48
CA GLY A 121 -0.68 -2.22 2.65
C GLY A 121 -1.31 -0.83 2.48
N ILE A 122 -2.62 -0.78 2.22
CA ILE A 122 -3.38 0.47 2.17
C ILE A 122 -3.28 1.22 3.50
N VAL A 123 -3.45 0.53 4.63
CA VAL A 123 -3.32 1.11 5.97
C VAL A 123 -1.92 1.67 6.19
N PHE A 124 -0.87 0.90 5.87
CA PHE A 124 0.51 1.34 6.03
C PHE A 124 0.80 2.60 5.20
N GLY A 125 0.46 2.59 3.91
CA GLY A 125 0.67 3.73 3.02
C GLY A 125 -0.08 4.98 3.47
N PHE A 126 -1.31 4.82 3.95
CA PHE A 126 -2.09 5.92 4.50
C PHE A 126 -1.46 6.49 5.77
N VAL A 127 -1.09 5.62 6.72
CA VAL A 127 -0.47 6.00 7.99
C VAL A 127 0.89 6.67 7.78
N LEU A 128 1.67 6.20 6.80
CA LEU A 128 2.97 6.79 6.48
C LEU A 128 2.85 8.29 6.17
N LEU A 129 1.86 8.67 5.35
CA LEU A 129 1.61 10.08 5.06
C LEU A 129 0.86 10.80 6.19
N ASP A 130 -0.03 10.12 6.92
CA ASP A 130 -0.78 10.71 8.03
C ASP A 130 0.10 10.97 9.27
N SER A 131 1.22 10.27 9.41
CA SER A 131 2.22 10.49 10.46
C SER A 131 3.07 11.73 10.22
N LEU A 132 3.06 12.31 9.01
CA LEU A 132 3.77 13.57 8.68
C LEU A 132 3.07 14.82 9.24
N ARG A 133 2.15 14.66 10.18
CA ARG A 133 1.31 15.74 10.71
C ARG A 133 1.75 16.21 12.09
N LYS A 134 1.58 17.51 12.29
CA LYS A 134 1.55 18.16 13.60
C LYS A 134 0.47 17.57 14.51
#